data_AF-B4D4G2-F1
#
_entry.id   AF-B4D4G2-F1
#
_cell.length_a   1.000
_cell.length_b   1.000
_cell.length_c   1.000
_cell.angle_alpha   90.00
_cell.angle_beta   90.00
_cell.angle_gamma   90.00
#
_symmetry.space_group_name_H-M   'P 1'
#
loop_
_entity.id
_entity.type
_entity.pdbx_description
1 polymer ?
#
loop_
_entity_poly.entity_id
_entity_poly.type
_entity_poly.pdbx_seq_one_letter_code
_entity_poly.pdbx_strand_id
1 'polypeptide(L)'
;MMVHSRLSELFAENFTTLGELGASVCAWHDGQEIVSLAGGYKDRQHEQAWDENTMVLFWSATKGLAAACLLHACQEHHIAPATPVAEVWPEFAQAGKERVTIAQMLSHQAGLAALATPAPVMDHEAVVAALGRLRARVAARRRARLSSAHVWLPRG
;
A
#
# COMPACT_ATOMS: atom_id res chain seq x y z
N MET A 1 13.85 -17.84 21.09
CA MET A 1 14.01 -19.18 20.48
C MET A 1 12.69 -19.76 19.95
N MET A 2 11.62 -19.87 20.75
CA MET A 2 10.35 -20.52 20.30
C MET A 2 9.65 -19.82 19.11
N VAL A 3 9.68 -18.49 19.04
CA VAL A 3 9.07 -17.73 17.92
C VAL A 3 9.83 -17.97 16.60
N HIS A 4 11.16 -17.96 16.64
CA HIS A 4 11.97 -18.23 15.46
C HIS A 4 11.74 -19.66 14.94
N SER A 5 11.77 -20.67 15.82
CA SER A 5 11.58 -22.07 15.39
C SER A 5 10.22 -22.28 14.73
N ARG A 6 9.15 -21.70 15.30
CA ARG A 6 7.81 -21.79 14.71
C ARG A 6 7.70 -21.08 13.36
N LEU A 7 8.32 -19.91 13.22
CA LEU A 7 8.32 -19.18 11.95
C LEU A 7 9.12 -19.90 10.87
N SER A 8 10.25 -20.53 11.22
CA SER A 8 11.03 -21.35 10.28
C SER A 8 10.23 -22.56 9.77
N GLU A 9 9.49 -23.24 10.64
CA GLU A 9 8.60 -24.34 10.25
C GLU A 9 7.52 -23.87 9.27
N LEU A 10 6.78 -22.81 9.62
CA LEU A 10 5.73 -22.25 8.77
C LEU A 10 6.26 -21.72 7.43
N PHE A 11 7.46 -21.14 7.44
CA PHE A 11 8.13 -20.70 6.22
C PHE A 11 8.48 -21.88 5.32
N ALA A 12 8.94 -23.01 5.88
CA ALA A 12 9.18 -24.22 5.10
C ALA A 12 7.88 -24.82 4.54
N GLU A 13 6.79 -24.83 5.33
CA GLU A 13 5.45 -25.29 4.91
C GLU A 13 4.91 -24.50 3.70
N ASN A 14 5.30 -23.22 3.56
CA ASN A 14 4.92 -22.38 2.42
C ASN A 14 5.34 -23.01 1.08
N PHE A 15 6.49 -23.68 1.03
CA PHE A 15 7.01 -24.32 -0.18
C PHE A 15 6.49 -25.76 -0.34
N THR A 16 6.49 -26.54 0.75
CA THR A 16 6.16 -27.98 0.67
C THR A 16 4.65 -28.24 0.59
N THR A 17 3.84 -27.32 1.09
CA THR A 17 2.40 -27.53 1.25
C THR A 17 1.56 -26.48 0.54
N LEU A 18 1.95 -25.19 0.61
CA LEU A 18 1.20 -24.12 -0.04
C LEU A 18 1.63 -23.86 -1.50
N GLY A 19 2.75 -24.45 -1.92
CA GLY A 19 3.22 -24.41 -3.30
C GLY A 19 3.83 -23.08 -3.72
N GLU A 20 4.29 -22.27 -2.77
CA GLU A 20 5.05 -21.06 -3.10
C GLU A 20 6.35 -21.45 -3.80
N LEU A 21 6.75 -20.66 -4.79
CA LEU A 21 7.97 -20.93 -5.56
C LEU A 21 9.21 -20.49 -4.79
N GLY A 22 9.15 -19.29 -4.22
CA GLY A 22 10.23 -18.68 -3.46
C GLY A 22 9.71 -17.49 -2.67
N ALA A 23 10.33 -17.20 -1.52
CA ALA A 23 9.88 -16.15 -0.63
C ALA A 23 11.00 -15.66 0.30
N SER A 24 10.78 -14.50 0.89
CA SER A 24 11.53 -14.01 2.05
C SER A 24 10.57 -13.54 3.14
N VAL A 25 10.96 -13.70 4.40
CA VAL A 25 10.28 -13.10 5.56
C VAL A 25 11.31 -12.51 6.51
N CYS A 26 11.02 -11.30 7.00
CA CYS A 26 11.82 -10.62 7.99
C CYS A 26 10.90 -10.05 9.07
N ALA A 27 11.28 -10.23 10.34
CA ALA A 27 10.53 -9.73 11.48
C ALA A 27 11.46 -9.01 12.46
N TRP A 28 11.02 -7.85 12.93
CA TRP A 28 11.75 -6.99 13.86
C TRP A 28 10.93 -6.78 15.13
N HIS A 29 11.59 -6.77 16.28
CA HIS A 29 11.00 -6.49 17.58
C HIS A 29 11.97 -5.62 18.39
N ASP A 30 11.48 -4.50 18.92
CA ASP A 30 12.28 -3.52 19.68
C ASP A 30 13.59 -3.09 18.97
N GLY A 31 13.50 -2.90 17.65
CA GLY A 31 14.64 -2.49 16.82
C GLY A 31 15.67 -3.60 16.56
N GLN A 32 15.41 -4.83 16.99
CA GLN A 32 16.24 -6.01 16.70
C GLN A 32 15.56 -6.92 15.68
N GLU A 33 16.33 -7.38 14.70
CA GLU A 33 15.89 -8.43 13.79
C GLU A 33 15.84 -9.76 14.54
N ILE A 34 14.64 -10.34 14.63
CA ILE A 34 14.42 -11.60 15.35
C ILE A 34 14.27 -12.81 14.42
N VAL A 35 13.96 -12.57 13.13
CA VAL A 35 13.88 -13.58 12.07
C VAL A 35 14.23 -12.93 10.74
N SER A 36 15.09 -13.58 9.95
CA SER A 36 15.39 -13.27 8.56
C SER A 36 15.53 -14.57 7.79
N LEU A 37 14.60 -14.87 6.89
CA LEU A 37 14.59 -16.11 6.13
C LEU A 37 14.35 -15.82 4.65
N ALA A 38 15.03 -16.57 3.81
CA ALA A 38 14.90 -16.59 2.35
C ALA A 38 14.97 -18.04 1.89
N GLY A 39 14.17 -18.42 0.88
CA GLY A 39 14.13 -19.80 0.42
C GLY A 39 13.25 -20.02 -0.80
N GLY A 40 13.39 -21.21 -1.39
CA GLY A 40 12.77 -21.58 -2.67
C GLY A 40 13.60 -21.11 -3.87
N TYR A 41 12.94 -20.79 -4.97
CA TYR A 41 13.54 -20.50 -6.27
C TYR A 41 12.99 -19.22 -6.89
N LYS A 42 13.79 -18.54 -7.71
CA LYS A 42 13.40 -17.33 -8.45
C LYS A 42 12.69 -17.66 -9.77
N ASP A 43 12.81 -18.90 -10.24
CA ASP A 43 12.26 -19.38 -11.51
C ASP A 43 11.54 -20.71 -11.36
N ARG A 44 10.64 -21.01 -12.32
CA ARG A 44 9.78 -22.19 -12.30
C ARG A 44 10.51 -23.49 -12.63
N GLN A 45 11.70 -23.38 -13.22
CA GLN A 45 12.56 -24.50 -13.57
C GLN A 45 13.36 -24.99 -12.35
N HIS A 46 13.33 -24.22 -11.25
CA HIS A 46 14.11 -24.45 -10.04
C HIS A 46 15.61 -24.41 -10.29
N GLU A 47 16.07 -23.55 -11.20
CA GLU A 47 17.48 -23.41 -11.57
C GLU A 47 18.21 -22.38 -10.69
N GLN A 48 17.52 -21.33 -10.26
CA GLN A 48 18.09 -20.25 -9.45
C GLN A 48 17.44 -20.21 -8.07
N ALA A 49 18.26 -20.44 -7.04
CA ALA A 49 17.82 -20.35 -5.65
C ALA A 49 17.42 -18.90 -5.30
N TRP A 50 16.38 -18.76 -4.48
CA TRP A 50 16.00 -17.49 -3.90
C TRP A 50 17.01 -17.08 -2.81
N ASP A 51 17.47 -15.83 -2.87
CA ASP A 51 18.41 -15.24 -1.89
C ASP A 51 17.92 -13.85 -1.43
N GLU A 52 18.66 -13.23 -0.50
CA GLU A 52 18.39 -11.90 0.05
C GLU A 52 18.44 -10.76 -0.99
N ASN A 53 19.05 -10.99 -2.14
CA ASN A 53 19.16 -10.01 -3.23
C ASN A 53 18.07 -10.21 -4.30
N THR A 54 17.11 -11.12 -4.08
CA THR A 54 16.01 -11.38 -5.01
C THR A 54 15.07 -10.19 -5.08
N MET A 55 14.97 -9.59 -6.27
CA MET A 55 14.01 -8.51 -6.52
C MET A 55 12.62 -9.06 -6.79
N VAL A 56 11.62 -8.51 -6.09
CA VAL A 56 10.21 -8.86 -6.25
C VAL A 56 9.35 -7.65 -6.56
N LEU A 57 8.24 -7.87 -7.25
CA LEU A 57 7.23 -6.85 -7.44
C LEU A 57 6.55 -6.54 -6.10
N PHE A 58 6.63 -5.28 -5.66
CA PHE A 58 6.06 -4.84 -4.38
C PHE A 58 4.58 -4.43 -4.47
N TRP A 59 3.96 -4.59 -5.64
CA TRP A 59 2.53 -4.41 -5.93
C TRP A 59 1.85 -3.28 -5.14
N SER A 60 0.70 -3.54 -4.51
CA SER A 60 -0.06 -2.51 -3.79
C SER A 60 0.62 -2.03 -2.50
N ALA A 61 1.63 -2.72 -1.98
CA ALA A 61 2.40 -2.22 -0.84
C ALA A 61 3.15 -0.92 -1.17
N THR A 62 3.39 -0.65 -2.45
CA THR A 62 3.89 0.66 -2.96
C THR A 62 3.04 1.85 -2.52
N LYS A 63 1.73 1.68 -2.28
CA LYS A 63 0.83 2.76 -1.85
C LYS A 63 1.25 3.37 -0.51
N GLY A 64 1.82 2.58 0.40
CA GLY A 64 2.31 3.08 1.68
C GLY A 64 3.47 4.07 1.50
N LEU A 65 4.44 3.70 0.65
CA LEU A 65 5.56 4.59 0.31
C LEU A 65 5.08 5.83 -0.46
N ALA A 66 4.21 5.66 -1.45
CA ALA A 66 3.64 6.79 -2.19
C ALA A 66 2.88 7.77 -1.28
N ALA A 67 2.10 7.26 -0.32
CA ALA A 67 1.41 8.06 0.67
C ALA A 67 2.39 8.80 1.59
N ALA A 68 3.47 8.15 2.04
CA ALA A 68 4.51 8.79 2.84
C ALA A 68 5.19 9.93 2.09
N CYS A 69 5.55 9.73 0.81
CA CYS A 69 6.12 10.78 -0.04
C CYS A 69 5.17 11.98 -0.19
N LEU A 70 3.88 11.73 -0.46
CA LEU A 70 2.90 12.82 -0.58
C LEU A 70 2.72 13.57 0.74
N LEU A 71 2.61 12.86 1.86
CA LEU A 71 2.45 13.49 3.18
C LEU A 71 3.69 14.30 3.59
N HIS A 72 4.88 13.81 3.24
CA HIS A 72 6.12 14.56 3.43
C HIS A 72 6.13 15.86 2.61
N ALA A 73 5.81 15.81 1.32
CA ALA A 73 5.68 17.00 0.49
C ALA A 73 4.60 17.96 1.02
N CYS A 74 3.45 17.43 1.46
CA CYS A 74 2.41 18.25 2.10
C CYS A 74 2.94 18.98 3.34
N GLN A 75 3.72 18.30 4.19
CA GLN A 75 4.33 18.90 5.36
C GLN A 75 5.30 20.03 4.97
N GLU A 76 6.19 19.80 4.01
CA GLU A 76 7.16 20.81 3.54
C GLU A 76 6.47 22.06 2.98
N HIS A 77 5.36 21.87 2.29
CA HIS A 77 4.59 22.95 1.66
C HIS A 77 3.44 23.48 2.52
N HIS A 78 3.33 23.06 3.78
CA HIS A 78 2.27 23.48 4.72
C HIS A 78 0.84 23.21 4.21
N ILE A 79 0.66 22.14 3.44
CA ILE A 79 -0.63 21.70 2.90
C ILE A 79 -1.28 20.75 3.90
N ALA A 80 -2.48 21.08 4.37
CA ALA A 80 -3.21 20.24 5.31
C ALA A 80 -3.80 19.00 4.60
N PRO A 81 -3.88 17.82 5.24
CA PRO A 81 -4.60 16.66 4.67
C PRO A 81 -6.09 16.92 4.39
N ALA A 82 -6.68 17.94 5.03
CA ALA A 82 -8.04 18.41 4.79
C ALA A 82 -8.18 19.30 3.53
N THR A 83 -7.07 19.71 2.92
CA THR A 83 -7.07 20.48 1.67
C THR A 83 -7.70 19.65 0.54
N PRO A 84 -8.65 20.22 -0.23
CA PRO A 84 -9.13 19.62 -1.47
C PRO A 84 -7.97 19.33 -2.43
N VAL A 85 -7.96 18.14 -3.05
CA VAL A 85 -6.94 17.77 -4.06
C VAL A 85 -6.95 18.77 -5.22
N ALA A 86 -8.12 19.33 -5.54
CA ALA A 86 -8.31 20.35 -6.57
C ALA A 86 -7.47 21.63 -6.36
N GLU A 87 -7.04 21.94 -5.13
CA GLU A 87 -6.19 23.12 -4.88
C GLU A 87 -4.75 22.93 -5.38
N VAL A 88 -4.28 21.68 -5.47
CA VAL A 88 -2.93 21.34 -5.97
C VAL A 88 -2.95 20.72 -7.36
N TRP A 89 -4.09 20.14 -7.75
CA TRP A 89 -4.31 19.54 -9.06
C TRP A 89 -5.69 19.95 -9.59
N PRO A 90 -5.81 21.14 -10.20
CA PRO A 90 -7.11 21.70 -10.64
C PRO A 90 -7.89 20.78 -11.58
N GLU A 91 -7.22 20.04 -12.46
CA GLU A 91 -7.84 19.11 -13.40
C GLU A 91 -8.51 17.91 -12.70
N PHE A 92 -8.17 17.65 -11.43
CA PHE A 92 -8.87 16.66 -10.61
C PHE A 92 -10.32 17.07 -10.30
N ALA A 93 -10.65 18.36 -10.34
CA ALA A 93 -11.95 18.93 -9.99
C ALA A 93 -13.05 18.66 -11.05
N GLN A 94 -13.16 17.41 -11.48
CA GLN A 94 -14.12 16.95 -12.48
C GLN A 94 -15.04 15.91 -11.84
N ALA A 95 -16.25 15.78 -12.40
CA ALA A 95 -17.15 14.67 -12.08
C ALA A 95 -17.45 14.51 -10.56
N GLY A 96 -17.61 15.62 -9.82
CA GLY A 96 -17.99 15.60 -8.40
C GLY A 96 -16.81 15.44 -7.43
N LYS A 97 -15.57 15.58 -7.91
CA LYS A 97 -14.33 15.42 -7.12
C LYS A 97 -13.84 16.74 -6.49
N GLU A 98 -14.54 17.85 -6.69
CA GLU A 98 -14.11 19.21 -6.33
C GLU A 98 -13.86 19.38 -4.82
N ARG A 99 -14.56 18.59 -3.99
CA ARG A 99 -14.46 18.62 -2.52
C ARG A 99 -13.71 17.43 -1.92
N VAL A 100 -13.15 16.55 -2.76
CA VAL A 100 -12.39 15.40 -2.27
C VAL A 100 -11.07 15.92 -1.69
N THR A 101 -10.87 15.67 -0.40
CA THR A 101 -9.64 16.05 0.32
C THR A 101 -8.50 15.06 0.06
N ILE A 102 -7.27 15.50 0.26
CA ILE A 102 -6.07 14.64 0.21
C ILE A 102 -6.23 13.42 1.13
N ALA A 103 -6.72 13.62 2.36
CA ALA A 103 -6.98 12.53 3.30
C ALA A 103 -8.00 11.52 2.75
N GLN A 104 -9.10 11.98 2.13
CA GLN A 104 -10.10 11.10 1.53
C GLN A 104 -9.55 10.33 0.32
N MET A 105 -8.68 10.96 -0.48
CA MET A 105 -8.00 10.31 -1.60
C MET A 105 -7.06 9.19 -1.11
N LEU A 106 -6.16 9.51 -0.18
CA LEU A 106 -5.19 8.56 0.38
C LEU A 106 -5.83 7.37 1.10
N SER A 107 -7.01 7.57 1.68
CA SER A 107 -7.75 6.54 2.42
C SER A 107 -8.87 5.87 1.60
N HIS A 108 -8.85 6.04 0.27
CA HIS A 108 -9.84 5.46 -0.66
C HIS A 108 -11.31 5.85 -0.40
N GLN A 109 -11.58 6.89 0.38
CA GLN A 109 -12.94 7.36 0.70
C GLN A 109 -13.62 8.10 -0.47
N ALA A 110 -12.85 8.51 -1.48
CA ALA A 110 -13.38 9.12 -2.70
C ALA A 110 -14.07 8.11 -3.64
N GLY A 111 -13.89 6.80 -3.42
CA GLY A 111 -14.54 5.75 -4.21
C GLY A 111 -13.97 5.60 -5.63
N LEU A 112 -12.72 6.00 -5.85
CA LEU A 112 -12.02 5.98 -7.14
C LEU A 112 -11.23 4.67 -7.34
N ALA A 113 -11.94 3.54 -7.39
CA ALA A 113 -11.31 2.22 -7.32
C ALA A 113 -10.77 1.69 -8.66
N ALA A 114 -11.35 2.10 -9.79
CA ALA A 114 -10.96 1.62 -11.11
C ALA A 114 -11.24 2.70 -12.16
N LEU A 115 -10.40 2.75 -13.21
CA LEU A 115 -10.64 3.59 -14.38
C LEU A 115 -11.91 3.11 -15.10
N ALA A 116 -12.79 4.05 -15.48
CA ALA A 116 -14.01 3.73 -16.24
C ALA A 116 -13.69 3.32 -17.69
N THR A 117 -12.54 3.78 -18.21
CA THR A 117 -12.02 3.44 -19.52
C THR A 117 -10.57 3.00 -19.32
N PRO A 118 -10.14 1.87 -19.90
CA PRO A 118 -8.74 1.47 -19.87
C PRO A 118 -7.85 2.58 -20.43
N ALA A 119 -6.78 2.90 -19.72
CA ALA A 119 -5.71 3.76 -20.19
C ALA A 119 -4.40 2.96 -20.13
N PRO A 120 -3.49 3.12 -21.11
CA PRO A 120 -2.14 2.55 -21.00
C PRO A 120 -1.48 3.12 -19.75
N VAL A 121 -1.06 2.26 -18.81
CA VAL A 121 -0.57 2.72 -17.50
C VAL A 121 0.68 3.59 -17.58
N MET A 122 1.44 3.46 -18.68
CA MET A 122 2.67 4.21 -18.96
C MET A 122 2.41 5.52 -19.73
N ASP A 123 1.17 5.78 -20.14
CA ASP A 123 0.77 7.02 -20.79
C ASP A 123 0.17 7.97 -19.76
N HIS A 124 0.99 8.90 -19.28
CA HIS A 124 0.62 9.86 -18.24
C HIS A 124 -0.65 10.64 -18.60
N GLU A 125 -0.72 11.19 -19.81
CA GLU A 125 -1.85 12.01 -20.25
C GLU A 125 -3.12 11.19 -20.35
N ALA A 126 -3.04 9.97 -20.89
CA ALA A 126 -4.19 9.08 -20.96
C ALA A 126 -4.71 8.68 -19.56
N VAL A 127 -3.81 8.42 -18.61
CA VAL A 127 -4.18 8.10 -17.22
C VAL A 127 -4.83 9.30 -16.53
N VAL A 128 -4.25 10.49 -16.65
CA VAL A 128 -4.81 11.74 -16.11
C VAL A 128 -6.22 12.00 -16.67
N ALA A 129 -6.38 11.88 -18.00
CA ALA A 129 -7.67 12.06 -18.64
C ALA A 129 -8.71 11.01 -18.19
N ALA A 130 -8.30 9.76 -17.99
CA ALA A 130 -9.18 8.70 -17.49
C ALA A 130 -9.59 8.94 -16.02
N LEU A 131 -8.67 9.40 -15.17
CA LEU A 131 -8.94 9.77 -13.78
C LEU A 131 -9.89 10.97 -13.67
N GLY A 132 -9.75 11.97 -14.56
CA GLY A 132 -10.64 13.13 -14.64
C GLY A 132 -12.10 12.72 -14.80
N ARG A 133 -12.37 11.70 -15.62
CA ARG A 133 -13.73 11.19 -15.89
C ARG A 133 -14.34 10.37 -14.76
N LEU A 134 -13.55 9.96 -13.76
CA LEU A 134 -14.07 9.17 -12.64
C LEU A 134 -14.98 10.00 -11.75
N ARG A 135 -16.20 9.51 -11.56
CA ARG A 135 -17.15 10.11 -10.62
C ARG A 135 -16.76 9.76 -9.19
N ALA A 136 -16.70 10.78 -8.34
CA ALA A 136 -16.56 10.56 -6.91
C ALA A 136 -17.76 9.77 -6.39
N ARG A 137 -17.49 8.74 -5.60
CA ARG A 137 -18.51 8.01 -4.84
C ARG A 137 -18.24 8.23 -3.37
N VAL A 138 -18.30 9.49 -2.95
CA VAL A 138 -18.24 9.83 -1.53
C VAL A 138 -19.52 9.34 -0.90
N ALA A 139 -19.46 8.20 -0.21
CA ALA A 139 -20.53 7.82 0.68
C ALA A 139 -20.71 8.96 1.68
N ALA A 140 -21.93 9.49 1.82
CA ALA A 140 -22.26 10.44 2.87
C ALA A 140 -22.04 9.77 4.23
N ARG A 141 -20.81 9.76 4.73
CA ARG A 141 -20.51 9.26 6.06
C ARG A 141 -21.04 10.28 7.05
N ARG A 142 -22.25 10.01 7.58
CA ARG A 142 -22.62 10.44 8.93
C ARG A 142 -21.40 10.20 9.82
N ARG A 143 -21.03 11.18 10.64
CA ARG A 143 -19.94 11.06 11.63
C ARG A 143 -20.11 9.75 12.41
N ALA A 144 -19.42 8.70 12.00
CA ALA A 144 -19.24 7.54 12.84
C ALA A 144 -18.18 7.95 13.86
N ARG A 145 -18.59 8.10 15.11
CA ARG A 145 -17.65 8.18 16.23
C ARG A 145 -16.74 6.96 16.12
N LEU A 146 -15.44 7.18 15.92
CA LEU A 146 -14.44 6.14 16.12
C LEU A 146 -14.36 5.90 17.64
N SER A 147 -15.18 4.98 18.17
CA SER A 147 -14.92 4.38 19.48
C SER A 147 -14.29 3.01 19.27
N SER A 148 -12.96 2.99 19.10
CA SER A 148 -12.08 1.87 19.45
C SER A 148 -10.69 2.16 18.86
N ALA A 149 -9.96 3.08 19.48
CA ALA A 149 -8.51 3.04 19.43
C ALA A 149 -8.09 1.92 20.41
N HIS A 150 -7.83 0.72 19.89
CA HIS A 150 -6.98 -0.23 20.62
C HIS A 150 -5.54 0.23 20.39
N VAL A 151 -5.13 1.22 21.18
CA VAL A 151 -3.72 1.52 21.38
C VAL A 151 -3.15 0.35 22.19
N TRP A 152 -2.27 -0.43 21.56
CA TRP A 152 -1.44 -1.38 22.29
C TRP A 152 -0.31 -0.58 22.94
N LEU A 153 -0.45 -0.31 24.24
CA LEU A 153 0.66 0.18 25.06
C LEU A 153 1.40 -1.03 25.62
N PRO A 154 2.74 -1.11 25.49
CA PRO A 154 3.52 -2.15 26.14
C PRO A 154 3.39 -1.97 27.66
N ARG A 155 3.07 -3.06 28.37
CA ARG A 155 3.19 -3.09 29.84
C ARG A 155 4.66 -3.26 30.18
N GLY A 156 5.20 -2.31 30.93
CA GLY A 156 6.48 -2.47 31.64
C GLY A 156 6.38 -3.45 32.80
#